data_AF-A0A6B1BCA8-F1
#
_entry.id   AF-A0A6B1BCA8-F1
#
_cell.length_a   1.000
_cell.length_b   1.000
_cell.length_c   1.000
_cell.angle_alpha   90.00
_cell.angle_beta   90.00
_cell.angle_gamma   90.00
#
_symmetry.space_group_name_H-M   'P 1'
#
loop_
_entity.id
_entity.type
_entity.pdbx_description
1 polymer ?
#
loop_
_entity_poly.entity_id
_entity_poly.type
_entity_poly.pdbx_seq_one_letter_code
_entity_poly.pdbx_strand_id
1 'polypeptide(L)'
;MLENYGVQDEISGRINFLWTRVTNSHLKEDMPPMLPEQQVYVKMSAAQEAIYAAVERDMWKAYEKGTSTSIDLSKFRKNRILRLLQCVSNPHTMLYRDSDYNLDKFLSSDLNTNASLDRYDEIPPKITEAAKRALEITGRNENVIVWTVFVKNVEMLCDEIKKLNPDAQPIGISGDVPTSTNSQSDILDREARIDQFKQRTNGILVATAGSIAESISLHKTCRNAIYLERNFNAGQYMQSLNRIYRIGSDKKKPVQFVFLKSVFSDGVTETIDDRIDIVLKERTEQMHRLLNDEFILHPLELDTSSSAKAQYGDGETVEFYDDAMALIREHRSQGKI
;
A
#
# COMPACT_ATOMS: atom_id res chain seq x y z
N MET A 1 -10.23 12.26 38.13
CA MET A 1 -10.40 11.07 37.26
C MET A 1 -11.73 10.34 37.46
N LEU A 2 -12.39 10.42 38.63
CA LEU A 2 -13.68 9.74 38.88
C LEU A 2 -14.94 10.54 38.43
N GLU A 3 -14.85 11.86 38.29
CA GLU A 3 -16.02 12.70 37.89
C GLU A 3 -16.35 12.66 36.40
N ASN A 4 -15.42 12.28 35.52
CA ASN A 4 -15.65 12.26 34.06
C ASN A 4 -16.40 11.02 33.56
N TYR A 5 -16.45 9.93 34.35
CA TYR A 5 -17.12 8.70 33.94
C TYR A 5 -18.66 8.85 33.91
N GLY A 6 -19.24 9.55 34.89
CA GLY A 6 -20.70 9.75 34.95
C GLY A 6 -21.26 10.59 33.79
N VAL A 7 -20.48 11.54 33.28
CA VAL A 7 -20.87 12.38 32.14
C VAL A 7 -20.85 11.59 30.82
N GLN A 8 -19.86 10.70 30.64
CA GLN A 8 -19.77 9.84 29.46
C GLN A 8 -20.94 8.85 29.38
N ASP A 9 -21.30 8.23 30.51
CA ASP A 9 -22.43 7.29 30.57
C ASP A 9 -23.77 7.99 30.32
N GLU A 10 -23.96 9.21 30.82
CA GLU A 10 -25.18 9.99 30.57
C GLU A 10 -25.30 10.43 29.10
N ILE A 11 -24.20 10.88 28.50
CA ILE A 11 -24.14 11.19 27.06
C ILE A 11 -24.42 9.93 26.24
N SER A 12 -23.79 8.80 26.61
CA SER A 12 -23.98 7.51 25.96
C SER A 12 -25.45 7.09 25.96
N GLY A 13 -26.11 7.09 27.13
CA GLY A 13 -27.53 6.76 27.24
C GLY A 13 -28.44 7.66 26.40
N ARG A 14 -28.06 8.92 26.18
CA ARG A 14 -28.83 9.89 25.38
C ARG A 14 -28.57 9.82 23.89
N ILE A 15 -27.43 9.33 23.41
CA ILE A 15 -27.11 9.31 21.97
C ILE A 15 -27.03 7.91 21.38
N ASN A 16 -27.01 6.85 22.19
CA ASN A 16 -26.93 5.47 21.71
C ASN A 16 -28.13 5.09 20.80
N PHE A 17 -29.29 5.75 20.92
CA PHE A 17 -30.41 5.53 19.99
C PHE A 17 -30.21 6.20 18.61
N LEU A 18 -29.29 7.17 18.50
CA LEU A 18 -29.01 7.91 17.26
C LEU A 18 -27.96 7.23 16.38
N TRP A 19 -27.27 6.21 16.89
CA TRP A 19 -26.22 5.51 16.17
C TRP A 19 -26.28 4.01 16.46
N THR A 20 -25.97 3.19 15.47
CA THR A 20 -25.79 1.74 15.66
C THR A 20 -24.39 1.37 15.23
N ARG A 21 -23.65 0.70 16.11
CA ARG A 21 -22.31 0.18 15.80
C ARG A 21 -22.32 -1.33 15.81
N VAL A 22 -21.67 -1.94 14.82
CA VAL A 22 -21.39 -3.38 14.80
C VAL A 22 -19.88 -3.56 14.90
N THR A 23 -19.42 -4.28 15.91
CA THR A 23 -18.01 -4.53 16.19
C THR A 23 -17.49 -5.73 15.40
N ASN A 24 -16.16 -5.87 15.29
CA ASN A 24 -15.58 -7.03 14.61
C ASN A 24 -15.91 -8.35 15.33
N SER A 25 -16.13 -8.33 16.65
CA SER A 25 -16.56 -9.52 17.39
C SER A 25 -17.96 -9.97 16.96
N HIS A 26 -18.90 -9.04 16.75
CA HIS A 26 -20.23 -9.35 16.22
C HIS A 26 -20.18 -9.94 14.80
N LEU A 27 -19.20 -9.52 13.99
CA LEU A 27 -19.08 -9.96 12.60
C LEU A 27 -18.28 -11.26 12.44
N LYS A 28 -17.55 -11.70 13.47
CA LYS A 28 -16.56 -12.79 13.35
C LYS A 28 -17.15 -14.10 12.82
N GLU A 29 -18.37 -14.43 13.24
CA GLU A 29 -19.06 -15.65 12.78
C GLU A 29 -19.51 -15.57 11.31
N ASP A 30 -19.62 -14.35 10.77
CA ASP A 30 -20.05 -14.06 9.40
C ASP A 30 -18.91 -13.83 8.41
N MET A 31 -17.68 -13.77 8.90
CA MET A 31 -16.48 -13.65 8.09
C MET A 31 -16.00 -15.01 7.57
N PRO A 32 -15.37 -15.06 6.39
CA PRO A 32 -14.72 -16.28 5.94
C PRO A 32 -13.50 -16.60 6.83
N PRO A 33 -13.03 -17.85 6.87
CA PRO A 33 -11.74 -18.15 7.49
C PRO A 33 -10.62 -17.37 6.81
N MET A 34 -9.63 -16.94 7.58
CA MET A 34 -8.42 -16.30 7.06
C MET A 34 -7.23 -17.21 7.36
N LEU A 35 -6.45 -17.56 6.33
CA LEU A 35 -5.19 -18.24 6.52
C LEU A 35 -4.16 -17.29 7.14
N PRO A 36 -3.13 -17.81 7.84
CA PRO A 36 -2.03 -16.99 8.31
C PRO A 36 -1.44 -16.16 7.18
N GLU A 37 -1.16 -14.88 7.47
CA GLU A 37 -0.50 -13.99 6.52
C GLU A 37 0.86 -14.57 6.12
N GLN A 38 1.10 -14.68 4.80
CA GLN A 38 2.36 -15.19 4.30
C GLN A 38 3.29 -14.01 3.99
N GLN A 39 4.39 -13.89 4.75
CA GLN A 39 5.47 -12.97 4.42
C GLN A 39 6.47 -13.65 3.50
N VAL A 40 6.84 -12.98 2.42
CA VAL A 40 7.78 -13.49 1.41
C VAL A 40 8.91 -12.47 1.27
N TYR A 41 10.10 -12.88 1.71
CA TYR A 41 11.29 -12.05 1.66
C TYR A 41 12.00 -12.24 0.33
N VAL A 42 12.21 -11.15 -0.39
CA VAL A 42 12.80 -11.13 -1.73
C VAL A 42 14.08 -10.30 -1.69
N LYS A 43 15.21 -10.92 -2.02
CA LYS A 43 16.49 -10.22 -2.04
C LYS A 43 16.52 -9.20 -3.17
N MET A 44 16.95 -7.98 -2.87
CA MET A 44 17.22 -6.95 -3.87
C MET A 44 18.43 -7.35 -4.72
N SER A 45 18.48 -6.84 -5.95
CA SER A 45 19.69 -6.94 -6.76
C SER A 45 20.75 -5.95 -6.27
N ALA A 46 22.01 -6.16 -6.63
CA ALA A 46 23.09 -5.24 -6.28
C ALA A 46 22.86 -3.82 -6.82
N ALA A 47 22.28 -3.70 -8.03
CA ALA A 47 21.93 -2.41 -8.61
C ALA A 47 20.82 -1.71 -7.82
N GLN A 48 19.78 -2.46 -7.43
CA GLN A 48 18.68 -1.95 -6.64
C GLN A 48 19.13 -1.50 -5.23
N GLU A 49 19.99 -2.27 -4.56
CA GLU A 49 20.58 -1.91 -3.27
C GLU A 49 21.41 -0.62 -3.36
N ALA A 50 22.23 -0.49 -4.42
CA ALA A 50 23.04 0.70 -4.63
C ALA A 50 22.18 1.96 -4.84
N ILE A 51 21.07 1.84 -5.57
CA ILE A 51 20.11 2.92 -5.77
C ILE A 51 19.42 3.28 -4.45
N TYR A 52 18.95 2.28 -3.70
CA TYR A 52 18.30 2.49 -2.40
C TYR A 52 19.23 3.25 -1.44
N ALA A 53 20.48 2.80 -1.29
CA ALA A 53 21.49 3.45 -0.46
C ALA A 53 21.79 4.89 -0.91
N ALA A 54 21.78 5.15 -2.22
CA ALA A 54 21.99 6.49 -2.76
C ALA A 54 20.81 7.44 -2.44
N VAL A 55 19.58 6.94 -2.52
CA VAL A 55 18.38 7.71 -2.15
C VAL A 55 18.37 8.01 -0.65
N GLU A 56 18.72 7.04 0.21
CA GLU A 56 18.85 7.29 1.66
C GLU A 56 19.88 8.37 1.98
N ARG A 57 21.04 8.37 1.32
CA ARG A 57 22.06 9.42 1.49
C ARG A 57 21.54 10.80 1.08
N ASP A 58 20.80 10.90 -0.03
CA ASP A 58 20.20 12.16 -0.48
C ASP A 58 19.13 12.66 0.50
N MET A 59 18.29 11.75 1.01
CA MET A 59 17.32 12.05 2.07
C MET A 59 17.97 12.58 3.33
N TRP A 60 19.03 11.94 3.80
CA TRP A 60 19.74 12.37 5.00
C TRP A 60 20.37 13.76 4.83
N LYS A 61 21.07 14.00 3.72
CA LYS A 61 21.68 15.32 3.44
C LYS A 61 20.64 16.44 3.43
N ALA A 62 19.44 16.15 2.93
CA ALA A 62 18.37 17.14 2.90
C ALA A 62 17.75 17.39 4.28
N TYR A 63 17.67 16.34 5.12
CA TYR A 63 17.26 16.45 6.52
C TYR A 63 18.24 17.33 7.32
N GLU A 64 19.56 17.12 7.19
CA GLU A 64 20.59 17.93 7.86
C GLU A 64 20.54 19.41 7.49
N LYS A 65 20.16 19.74 6.25
CA LYS A 65 20.08 21.12 5.75
C LYS A 65 18.87 21.91 6.28
N GLY A 66 17.95 21.27 7.00
CA GLY A 66 16.88 21.98 7.71
C GLY A 66 15.83 22.69 6.84
N THR A 67 15.62 22.22 5.60
CA THR A 67 14.66 22.81 4.64
C THR A 67 13.28 23.00 5.28
N SER A 68 12.82 24.25 5.53
CA SER A 68 11.58 24.52 6.30
C SER A 68 10.66 25.60 5.71
N THR A 69 9.48 25.15 5.27
CA THR A 69 8.18 25.85 5.31
C THR A 69 7.10 24.79 5.58
N SER A 70 6.17 25.03 6.51
CA SER A 70 5.32 24.00 7.14
C SER A 70 4.45 23.17 6.18
N ILE A 71 3.92 23.76 5.11
CA ILE A 71 3.05 23.06 4.13
C ILE A 71 3.87 22.29 3.08
N ASP A 72 5.05 22.79 2.71
CA ASP A 72 5.95 22.09 1.77
C ASP A 72 6.64 20.90 2.44
N LEU A 73 6.82 20.97 3.76
CA LEU A 73 7.44 19.93 4.58
C LEU A 73 6.70 18.59 4.56
N SER A 74 5.37 18.56 4.76
CA SER A 74 4.63 17.28 4.79
C SER A 74 4.67 16.58 3.43
N LYS A 75 4.44 17.35 2.36
CA LYS A 75 4.55 16.88 0.97
C LYS A 75 5.96 16.39 0.65
N PHE A 76 6.98 17.13 1.06
CA PHE A 76 8.38 16.77 0.88
C PHE A 76 8.73 15.45 1.60
N ARG A 77 8.31 15.31 2.86
CA ARG A 77 8.50 14.10 3.66
C ARG A 77 7.83 12.89 3.03
N LYS A 78 6.55 13.04 2.64
CA LYS A 78 5.77 12.03 1.90
C LYS A 78 6.50 11.56 0.64
N ASN A 79 6.95 12.52 -0.18
CA ASN A 79 7.62 12.21 -1.43
C ASN A 79 8.88 11.38 -1.23
N ARG A 80 9.65 11.67 -0.18
CA ARG A 80 10.88 10.93 0.14
C ARG A 80 10.63 9.51 0.59
N ILE A 81 9.63 9.30 1.44
CA ILE A 81 9.17 7.97 1.84
C ILE A 81 8.73 7.18 0.60
N LEU A 82 7.95 7.80 -0.28
CA LEU A 82 7.55 7.18 -1.53
C LEU A 82 8.75 6.84 -2.41
N ARG A 83 9.85 7.61 -2.41
CA ARG A 83 11.09 7.24 -3.12
C ARG A 83 11.74 5.98 -2.56
N LEU A 84 11.82 5.82 -1.23
CA LEU A 84 12.32 4.58 -0.64
C LEU A 84 11.42 3.40 -1.02
N LEU A 85 10.11 3.60 -1.02
CA LEU A 85 9.15 2.57 -1.44
C LEU A 85 9.30 2.20 -2.93
N GLN A 86 9.54 3.19 -3.79
CA GLN A 86 9.91 2.97 -5.19
C GLN A 86 11.21 2.16 -5.29
N CYS A 87 12.23 2.46 -4.48
CA CYS A 87 13.48 1.72 -4.49
C CYS A 87 13.32 0.26 -4.09
N VAL A 88 12.59 -0.06 -3.01
CA VAL A 88 12.38 -1.45 -2.61
C VAL A 88 11.52 -2.21 -3.60
N SER A 89 10.59 -1.55 -4.28
CA SER A 89 9.70 -2.23 -5.22
C SER A 89 10.25 -2.33 -6.63
N ASN A 90 10.49 -1.17 -7.24
CA ASN A 90 10.88 -1.03 -8.61
C ASN A 90 11.52 0.36 -8.85
N PRO A 91 12.86 0.45 -8.88
CA PRO A 91 13.54 1.71 -9.15
C PRO A 91 13.09 2.40 -10.44
N HIS A 92 12.67 1.64 -11.46
CA HIS A 92 12.19 2.16 -12.74
C HIS A 92 11.00 3.13 -12.59
N THR A 93 10.19 3.00 -11.54
CA THR A 93 9.06 3.93 -11.30
C THR A 93 9.52 5.36 -11.01
N MET A 94 10.77 5.55 -10.55
CA MET A 94 11.35 6.87 -10.30
C MET A 94 11.69 7.63 -11.59
N LEU A 95 11.79 6.94 -12.73
CA LEU A 95 12.09 7.54 -14.03
C LEU A 95 10.87 8.23 -14.67
N TYR A 96 9.67 7.98 -14.15
CA TYR A 96 8.42 8.50 -14.68
C TYR A 96 7.68 9.32 -13.64
N ARG A 97 6.73 10.12 -14.11
CA ARG A 97 5.76 10.78 -13.23
C ARG A 97 4.72 9.75 -12.78
N ASP A 98 4.44 9.72 -11.48
CA ASP A 98 3.33 8.94 -10.93
C ASP A 98 2.11 9.86 -10.73
N SER A 99 1.02 9.55 -11.43
CA SER A 99 -0.20 10.35 -11.44
C SER A 99 -1.03 10.21 -10.17
N ASP A 100 -1.04 9.02 -9.56
CA ASP A 100 -1.78 8.73 -8.33
C ASP A 100 -1.24 9.55 -7.14
N TYR A 101 0.09 9.77 -7.10
CA TYR A 101 0.74 10.55 -6.05
C TYR A 101 1.21 11.94 -6.47
N ASN A 102 1.03 12.32 -7.75
CA ASN A 102 1.59 13.55 -8.33
C ASN A 102 3.10 13.70 -8.04
N LEU A 103 3.84 12.60 -8.18
CA LEU A 103 5.29 12.55 -8.00
C LEU A 103 5.97 12.74 -9.36
N ASP A 104 6.77 13.79 -9.51
CA ASP A 104 7.57 13.99 -10.72
C ASP A 104 8.70 12.96 -10.85
N LYS A 105 9.43 12.96 -11.98
CA LYS A 105 10.66 12.16 -12.12
C LYS A 105 11.62 12.49 -10.97
N PHE A 106 12.24 11.47 -10.38
CA PHE A 106 13.26 11.67 -9.36
C PHE A 106 14.51 12.29 -9.98
N LEU A 107 15.01 13.35 -9.34
CA LEU A 107 16.27 14.00 -9.69
C LEU A 107 17.09 14.16 -8.41
N SER A 108 18.17 13.40 -8.30
CA SER A 108 19.13 13.56 -7.22
C SER A 108 20.08 14.70 -7.54
N SER A 109 20.56 15.37 -6.49
CA SER A 109 21.70 16.29 -6.59
C SER A 109 23.01 15.58 -6.96
N ASP A 110 23.09 14.26 -6.75
CA ASP A 110 24.22 13.42 -7.13
C ASP A 110 24.03 12.86 -8.55
N LEU A 111 24.88 13.32 -9.48
CA LEU A 111 24.86 12.89 -10.87
C LEU A 111 25.10 11.38 -11.04
N ASN A 112 25.85 10.75 -10.12
CA ASN A 112 26.08 9.31 -10.18
C ASN A 112 24.81 8.52 -9.85
N THR A 113 23.99 9.02 -8.92
CA THR A 113 22.69 8.43 -8.61
C THR A 113 21.76 8.48 -9.81
N ASN A 114 21.70 9.64 -10.49
CA ASN A 114 20.89 9.80 -11.70
C ASN A 114 21.37 8.85 -12.81
N ALA A 115 22.69 8.77 -13.04
CA ALA A 115 23.26 7.90 -14.06
C ALA A 115 23.04 6.41 -13.76
N SER A 116 23.09 5.99 -12.49
CA SER A 116 22.78 4.62 -12.08
C SER A 116 21.30 4.30 -12.28
N LEU A 117 20.41 5.24 -11.97
CA LEU A 117 18.98 5.08 -12.18
C LEU A 117 18.62 5.01 -13.68
N ASP A 118 19.18 5.90 -14.51
CA ASP A 118 18.93 5.91 -15.96
C ASP A 118 19.48 4.65 -16.66
N ARG A 119 20.48 3.96 -16.07
CA ARG A 119 21.01 2.68 -16.57
C ARG A 119 20.32 1.44 -16.00
N TYR A 120 19.43 1.59 -15.02
CA TYR A 120 18.76 0.47 -14.38
C TYR A 120 17.76 -0.15 -15.37
N ASP A 121 18.05 -1.32 -15.91
CA ASP A 121 17.23 -2.05 -16.89
C ASP A 121 16.68 -3.39 -16.37
N GLU A 122 16.93 -3.69 -15.10
CA GLU A 122 16.54 -4.94 -14.47
C GLU A 122 15.04 -5.00 -14.18
N ILE A 123 14.46 -6.20 -14.34
CA ILE A 123 13.13 -6.50 -13.81
C ILE A 123 13.29 -6.74 -12.31
N PRO A 124 12.66 -5.93 -11.44
CA PRO A 124 12.85 -6.06 -10.00
C PRO A 124 12.49 -7.46 -9.50
N PRO A 125 13.27 -8.03 -8.56
CA PRO A 125 13.00 -9.36 -8.01
C PRO A 125 11.57 -9.53 -7.46
N LYS A 126 11.01 -8.50 -6.80
CA LYS A 126 9.63 -8.54 -6.28
C LYS A 126 8.57 -8.66 -7.38
N ILE A 127 8.76 -8.01 -8.53
CA ILE A 127 7.86 -8.13 -9.70
C ILE A 127 7.83 -9.57 -10.20
N THR A 128 9.02 -10.17 -10.36
CA THR A 128 9.15 -11.56 -10.81
C THR A 128 8.50 -12.54 -9.83
N GLU A 129 8.72 -12.35 -8.53
CA GLU A 129 8.13 -13.20 -7.48
C GLU A 129 6.60 -13.06 -7.42
N ALA A 130 6.07 -11.84 -7.53
CA ALA A 130 4.64 -11.59 -7.61
C ALA A 130 4.01 -12.30 -8.82
N ALA A 131 4.65 -12.20 -9.99
CA ALA A 131 4.17 -12.83 -11.22
C ALA A 131 4.12 -14.37 -11.10
N LYS A 132 5.20 -14.98 -10.59
CA LYS A 132 5.26 -16.44 -10.34
C LYS A 132 4.13 -16.90 -9.43
N ARG A 133 3.94 -16.23 -8.29
CA ARG A 133 2.89 -16.57 -7.33
C ARG A 133 1.49 -16.38 -7.88
N ALA A 134 1.27 -15.31 -8.66
CA ALA A 134 0.00 -15.11 -9.33
C ALA A 134 -0.31 -16.28 -10.27
N LEU A 135 0.68 -16.74 -11.05
CA LEU A 135 0.56 -17.89 -11.94
C LEU A 135 0.37 -19.23 -11.20
N GLU A 136 1.02 -19.43 -10.05
CA GLU A 136 0.79 -20.60 -9.20
C GLU A 136 -0.66 -20.65 -8.69
N ILE A 137 -1.20 -19.51 -8.25
CA ILE A 137 -2.58 -19.42 -7.77
C ILE A 137 -3.57 -19.73 -8.91
N THR A 138 -3.37 -19.14 -10.09
CA THR A 138 -4.25 -19.37 -11.23
C THR A 138 -4.12 -20.77 -11.82
N GLY A 139 -2.95 -21.42 -11.69
CA GLY A 139 -2.76 -22.83 -11.98
C GLY A 139 -3.63 -23.77 -11.12
N ARG A 140 -4.12 -23.30 -9.97
CA ARG A 140 -5.11 -24.00 -9.13
C ARG A 140 -6.56 -23.64 -9.48
N ASN A 141 -6.80 -22.98 -10.63
CA ASN A 141 -8.09 -22.45 -11.06
C ASN A 141 -8.70 -21.43 -10.09
N GLU A 142 -7.86 -20.69 -9.37
CA GLU A 142 -8.30 -19.65 -8.45
C GLU A 142 -7.97 -18.26 -8.98
N ASN A 143 -8.82 -17.28 -8.65
CA ASN A 143 -8.54 -15.89 -8.98
C ASN A 143 -7.61 -15.27 -7.93
N VAL A 144 -6.80 -14.32 -8.38
CA VAL A 144 -5.87 -13.55 -7.56
C VAL A 144 -5.92 -12.07 -7.94
N ILE A 145 -5.84 -11.22 -6.92
CA ILE A 145 -5.54 -9.80 -7.07
C ILE A 145 -4.11 -9.52 -6.62
N VAL A 146 -3.35 -8.78 -7.41
CA VAL A 146 -2.04 -8.25 -7.03
C VAL A 146 -2.17 -6.75 -6.82
N TRP A 147 -1.99 -6.32 -5.57
CA TRP A 147 -1.99 -4.92 -5.17
C TRP A 147 -0.61 -4.32 -5.37
N THR A 148 -0.58 -3.12 -5.96
CA THR A 148 0.61 -2.28 -6.10
C THR A 148 0.29 -0.85 -5.67
N VAL A 149 1.30 -0.09 -5.28
CA VAL A 149 1.18 1.33 -4.96
C VAL A 149 1.36 2.17 -6.22
N PHE A 150 2.29 1.80 -7.11
CA PHE A 150 2.68 2.63 -8.25
C PHE A 150 2.01 2.19 -9.55
N VAL A 151 1.64 3.17 -10.38
CA VAL A 151 0.97 2.93 -11.66
C VAL A 151 1.85 2.12 -12.61
N LYS A 152 3.13 2.47 -12.71
CA LYS A 152 4.07 1.80 -13.65
C LYS A 152 4.29 0.31 -13.31
N ASN A 153 4.11 -0.07 -12.05
CA ASN A 153 4.19 -1.47 -11.62
C ASN A 153 3.00 -2.30 -12.12
N VAL A 154 1.84 -1.69 -12.36
CA VAL A 154 0.70 -2.40 -12.96
C VAL A 154 1.07 -2.91 -14.36
N GLU A 155 1.66 -2.03 -15.18
CA GLU A 155 2.10 -2.36 -16.54
C GLU A 155 3.21 -3.41 -16.51
N MET A 156 4.29 -3.15 -15.76
CA MET A 156 5.45 -4.05 -15.70
C MET A 156 5.09 -5.45 -15.19
N LEU A 157 4.21 -5.55 -14.19
CA LEU A 157 3.77 -6.85 -13.68
C LEU A 157 2.89 -7.59 -14.71
N CYS A 158 2.00 -6.89 -15.41
CA CYS A 158 1.20 -7.51 -16.49
C CYS A 158 2.11 -8.06 -17.59
N ASP A 159 3.17 -7.33 -17.96
CA ASP A 159 4.11 -7.76 -19.00
C ASP A 159 4.97 -8.94 -18.53
N GLU A 160 5.45 -8.92 -17.28
CA GLU A 160 6.23 -10.04 -16.73
C GLU A 160 5.37 -11.31 -16.61
N ILE A 161 4.10 -11.19 -16.22
CA ILE A 161 3.16 -12.33 -16.20
C ILE A 161 3.00 -12.93 -17.60
N LYS A 162 2.77 -12.10 -18.63
CA LYS A 162 2.62 -12.57 -20.02
C LYS A 162 3.90 -13.18 -20.56
N LYS A 163 5.06 -12.65 -20.17
CA LYS A 163 6.37 -13.20 -20.54
C LYS A 163 6.60 -14.58 -19.94
N LEU A 164 6.23 -14.77 -18.66
CA LEU A 164 6.35 -16.06 -17.97
C LEU A 164 5.31 -17.08 -18.45
N ASN A 165 4.10 -16.62 -18.81
CA ASN A 165 3.05 -17.45 -19.37
C ASN A 165 2.27 -16.66 -20.45
N PRO A 166 2.53 -16.89 -21.75
CA PRO A 166 1.86 -16.18 -22.85
C PRO A 166 0.34 -16.38 -22.92
N ASP A 167 -0.17 -17.47 -22.34
CA ASP A 167 -1.61 -17.74 -22.29
C ASP A 167 -2.32 -16.98 -21.15
N ALA A 168 -1.56 -16.44 -20.19
CA ALA A 168 -2.13 -15.63 -19.13
C ALA A 168 -2.62 -14.29 -19.67
N GLN A 169 -3.82 -13.88 -19.23
CA GLN A 169 -4.43 -12.61 -19.60
C GLN A 169 -4.58 -11.70 -18.37
N PRO A 170 -3.49 -11.14 -17.80
CA PRO A 170 -3.60 -10.25 -16.65
C PRO A 170 -4.39 -8.99 -17.02
N ILE A 171 -5.27 -8.55 -16.11
CA ILE A 171 -6.05 -7.33 -16.24
C ILE A 171 -5.41 -6.26 -15.34
N GLY A 172 -4.88 -5.19 -15.94
CA GLY A 172 -4.33 -4.04 -15.22
C GLY A 172 -5.35 -2.93 -15.00
N ILE A 173 -5.40 -2.38 -13.79
CA ILE A 173 -6.22 -1.20 -13.41
C ILE A 173 -5.38 -0.22 -12.58
N SER A 174 -5.33 1.04 -13.00
CA SER A 174 -4.57 2.10 -12.34
C SER A 174 -5.29 3.45 -12.45
N GLY A 175 -4.77 4.49 -11.79
CA GLY A 175 -5.29 5.86 -11.86
C GLY A 175 -5.38 6.45 -13.27
N ASP A 176 -4.57 5.95 -14.20
CA ASP A 176 -4.55 6.41 -15.59
C ASP A 176 -5.62 5.74 -16.47
N VAL A 177 -6.27 4.68 -15.98
CA VAL A 177 -7.37 4.02 -16.71
C VAL A 177 -8.63 4.90 -16.62
N PRO A 178 -9.32 5.19 -17.74
CA PRO A 178 -10.55 5.98 -17.74
C PRO A 178 -11.66 5.36 -16.87
N THR A 179 -12.47 6.21 -16.24
CA THR A 179 -13.75 5.82 -15.63
C THR A 179 -14.87 5.90 -16.67
N SER A 180 -16.02 5.26 -16.40
CA SER A 180 -17.18 5.26 -17.30
C SER A 180 -17.63 6.67 -17.70
N THR A 181 -17.48 7.64 -16.80
CA THR A 181 -17.78 9.07 -17.04
C THR A 181 -16.84 9.76 -18.05
N ASN A 182 -15.64 9.23 -18.25
CA ASN A 182 -14.57 9.85 -19.05
C ASN A 182 -14.07 8.91 -20.16
N SER A 183 -14.79 7.83 -20.46
CA SER A 183 -14.38 6.83 -21.44
C SER A 183 -14.50 7.36 -22.87
N GLN A 184 -13.47 7.13 -23.68
CA GLN A 184 -13.53 7.21 -25.14
C GLN A 184 -13.74 5.78 -25.67
N SER A 185 -14.43 5.62 -26.80
CA SER A 185 -15.08 4.37 -27.27
C SER A 185 -14.19 3.12 -27.37
N ASP A 186 -12.87 3.27 -27.37
CA ASP A 186 -11.94 2.19 -27.72
C ASP A 186 -11.15 1.62 -26.52
N ILE A 187 -11.29 2.20 -25.32
CA ILE A 187 -10.60 1.72 -24.10
C ILE A 187 -11.65 1.27 -23.07
N LEU A 188 -11.57 0.00 -22.65
CA LEU A 188 -12.37 -0.49 -21.53
C LEU A 188 -12.10 0.33 -20.26
N ASP A 189 -13.17 0.89 -19.70
CA ASP A 189 -13.13 1.59 -18.43
C ASP A 189 -12.83 0.63 -17.26
N ARG A 190 -12.60 1.21 -16.08
CA ARG A 190 -12.30 0.44 -14.86
C ARG A 190 -13.40 -0.57 -14.51
N GLU A 191 -14.67 -0.20 -14.67
CA GLU A 191 -15.83 -1.00 -14.28
C GLU A 191 -15.95 -2.24 -15.17
N ALA A 192 -15.82 -2.07 -16.48
CA ALA A 192 -15.82 -3.15 -17.46
C ALA A 192 -14.66 -4.13 -17.24
N ARG A 193 -13.45 -3.63 -16.91
CA ARG A 193 -12.29 -4.49 -16.58
C ARG A 193 -12.53 -5.33 -15.32
N ILE A 194 -13.17 -4.73 -14.31
CA ILE A 194 -13.51 -5.43 -13.07
C ILE A 194 -14.57 -6.49 -13.33
N ASP A 195 -15.59 -6.18 -14.13
CA ASP A 195 -16.63 -7.14 -14.46
C ASP A 195 -16.09 -8.28 -15.32
N GLN A 196 -15.16 -8.00 -16.24
CA GLN A 196 -14.41 -9.02 -16.95
C GLN A 196 -13.64 -9.94 -15.99
N PHE A 197 -12.98 -9.38 -14.96
CA PHE A 197 -12.30 -10.18 -13.95
C PHE A 197 -13.28 -11.05 -13.14
N LYS A 198 -14.44 -10.51 -12.74
CA LYS A 198 -15.47 -11.23 -11.98
C LYS A 198 -16.06 -12.42 -12.73
N GLN A 199 -15.99 -12.43 -14.06
CA GLN A 199 -16.51 -13.52 -14.90
C GLN A 199 -15.49 -14.63 -15.15
N ARG A 200 -14.22 -14.44 -14.77
CA ARG A 200 -13.14 -15.41 -14.99
C ARG A 200 -13.01 -16.40 -13.85
N THR A 201 -12.56 -17.60 -14.22
CA THR A 201 -12.01 -18.61 -13.31
C THR A 201 -10.55 -18.75 -13.70
N ASN A 202 -9.59 -18.51 -12.79
CA ASN A 202 -8.13 -18.31 -13.04
C ASN A 202 -7.69 -16.88 -13.42
N GLY A 203 -8.52 -15.86 -13.12
CA GLY A 203 -8.20 -14.47 -13.42
C GLY A 203 -7.04 -13.91 -12.57
N ILE A 204 -6.22 -13.06 -13.19
CA ILE A 204 -5.25 -12.20 -12.51
C ILE A 204 -5.67 -10.75 -12.70
N LEU A 205 -5.90 -10.05 -11.59
CA LEU A 205 -6.14 -8.61 -11.56
C LEU A 205 -4.94 -7.93 -10.92
N VAL A 206 -4.31 -6.99 -11.61
CA VAL A 206 -3.24 -6.14 -11.05
C VAL A 206 -3.80 -4.74 -10.89
N ALA A 207 -3.77 -4.21 -9.67
CA ALA A 207 -4.43 -2.93 -9.40
C ALA A 207 -3.68 -2.03 -8.40
N THR A 208 -3.75 -0.71 -8.63
CA THR A 208 -3.41 0.24 -7.55
C THR A 208 -4.56 0.33 -6.56
N ALA A 209 -4.26 0.38 -5.26
CA ALA A 209 -5.29 0.41 -4.21
C ALA A 209 -6.28 1.58 -4.39
N GLY A 210 -5.79 2.76 -4.83
CA GLY A 210 -6.61 3.94 -5.09
C GLY A 210 -7.45 3.87 -6.37
N SER A 211 -7.12 2.98 -7.31
CA SER A 211 -7.85 2.86 -8.58
C SER A 211 -9.13 2.02 -8.49
N ILE A 212 -9.22 1.14 -7.49
CA ILE A 212 -10.41 0.33 -7.21
C ILE A 212 -11.31 1.14 -6.29
N ALA A 213 -12.36 1.73 -6.88
CA ALA A 213 -13.35 2.55 -6.18
C ALA A 213 -13.95 1.86 -4.95
N GLU A 214 -14.41 2.68 -4.01
CA GLU A 214 -14.90 2.22 -2.71
C GLU A 214 -16.10 1.26 -2.78
N SER A 215 -16.83 1.25 -3.89
CA SER A 215 -18.01 0.41 -4.12
C SER A 215 -17.70 -0.97 -4.75
N ILE A 216 -16.47 -1.23 -5.17
CA ILE A 216 -16.13 -2.49 -5.84
C ILE A 216 -15.97 -3.63 -4.83
N SER A 217 -16.65 -4.72 -5.12
CA SER A 217 -16.66 -5.94 -4.31
C SER A 217 -16.06 -7.10 -5.09
N LEU A 218 -14.97 -7.69 -4.56
CA LEU A 218 -14.28 -8.83 -5.17
C LEU A 218 -14.43 -10.13 -4.36
N HIS A 219 -14.85 -10.04 -3.10
CA HIS A 219 -14.93 -11.14 -2.12
C HIS A 219 -15.73 -12.38 -2.53
N LYS A 220 -16.65 -12.25 -3.50
CA LYS A 220 -17.38 -13.41 -4.06
C LYS A 220 -16.58 -14.18 -5.10
N THR A 221 -15.63 -13.53 -5.76
CA THR A 221 -14.91 -14.07 -6.93
C THR A 221 -13.43 -14.31 -6.64
N CYS A 222 -12.83 -13.53 -5.73
CA CYS A 222 -11.41 -13.58 -5.42
C CYS A 222 -11.19 -13.70 -3.91
N ARG A 223 -10.26 -14.57 -3.53
CA ARG A 223 -9.88 -14.88 -2.14
C ARG A 223 -8.38 -14.90 -1.91
N ASN A 224 -7.59 -14.64 -2.95
CA ASN A 224 -6.15 -14.56 -2.88
C ASN A 224 -5.73 -13.13 -3.19
N ALA A 225 -4.95 -12.51 -2.31
CA ALA A 225 -4.31 -11.23 -2.57
C ALA A 225 -2.80 -11.33 -2.38
N ILE A 226 -2.06 -10.79 -3.33
CA ILE A 226 -0.62 -10.57 -3.25
C ILE A 226 -0.40 -9.06 -3.14
N TYR A 227 0.38 -8.62 -2.17
CA TYR A 227 0.82 -7.25 -2.03
C TYR A 227 2.26 -7.14 -2.52
N LEU A 228 2.45 -6.48 -3.66
CA LEU A 228 3.78 -6.15 -4.18
C LEU A 228 4.46 -5.12 -3.28
N GLU A 229 3.71 -4.06 -2.94
CA GLU A 229 4.00 -3.17 -1.83
C GLU A 229 2.74 -2.90 -1.01
N ARG A 230 2.96 -2.43 0.22
CA ARG A 230 1.91 -1.83 1.04
C ARG A 230 2.14 -0.32 1.11
N ASN A 231 1.06 0.44 1.04
CA ASN A 231 1.12 1.85 1.42
C ASN A 231 1.23 1.95 2.96
N PHE A 232 1.92 2.96 3.47
CA PHE A 232 1.98 3.28 4.92
C PHE A 232 0.68 3.91 5.46
N ASN A 233 -0.27 4.26 4.58
CA ASN A 233 -1.61 4.68 4.98
C ASN A 233 -2.48 3.49 5.37
N ALA A 234 -2.78 3.37 6.67
CA ALA A 234 -3.55 2.25 7.22
C ALA A 234 -4.98 2.18 6.68
N GLY A 235 -5.61 3.33 6.42
CA GLY A 235 -6.96 3.39 5.86
C GLY A 235 -7.05 2.71 4.48
N GLN A 236 -6.19 3.10 3.55
CA GLN A 236 -6.12 2.50 2.21
C GLN A 236 -5.73 1.02 2.27
N TYR A 237 -4.78 0.67 3.14
CA TYR A 237 -4.40 -0.72 3.37
C TYR A 237 -5.61 -1.57 3.80
N MET A 238 -6.35 -1.12 4.82
CA MET A 238 -7.53 -1.83 5.31
C MET A 238 -8.67 -1.87 4.29
N GLN A 239 -8.87 -0.78 3.53
CA GLN A 239 -9.84 -0.77 2.44
C GLN A 239 -9.50 -1.82 1.36
N SER A 240 -8.21 -2.05 1.08
CA SER A 240 -7.78 -3.07 0.11
C SER A 240 -8.04 -4.50 0.60
N LEU A 241 -7.80 -4.79 1.89
CA LEU A 241 -8.10 -6.08 2.51
C LEU A 241 -9.60 -6.38 2.44
N ASN A 242 -10.43 -5.38 2.76
CA ASN A 242 -11.89 -5.48 2.78
C ASN A 242 -12.52 -5.71 1.39
N ARG A 243 -11.75 -5.62 0.29
CA ARG A 243 -12.23 -5.98 -1.05
C ARG A 243 -12.46 -7.47 -1.21
N ILE A 244 -11.66 -8.29 -0.52
CA ILE A 244 -11.72 -9.76 -0.59
C ILE A 244 -12.12 -10.41 0.74
N TYR A 245 -11.81 -9.78 1.88
CA TYR A 245 -12.18 -10.26 3.21
C TYR A 245 -13.38 -9.48 3.73
N ARG A 246 -14.59 -9.98 3.47
CA ARG A 246 -15.85 -9.28 3.80
C ARG A 246 -17.00 -10.24 4.11
N ILE A 247 -17.99 -9.77 4.86
CA ILE A 247 -19.28 -10.45 5.03
C ILE A 247 -19.90 -10.73 3.65
N GLY A 248 -20.47 -11.93 3.51
CA GLY A 248 -21.02 -12.42 2.24
C GLY A 248 -20.03 -13.23 1.40
N SER A 249 -18.80 -13.42 1.90
CA SER A 249 -17.85 -14.40 1.36
C SER A 249 -18.27 -15.82 1.70
N ASP A 250 -17.76 -16.79 0.93
CA ASP A 250 -17.98 -18.22 1.20
C ASP A 250 -17.25 -18.66 2.48
N LYS A 251 -18.00 -18.96 3.55
CA LYS A 251 -17.46 -19.39 4.84
C LYS A 251 -16.68 -20.71 4.79
N LYS A 252 -16.76 -21.48 3.70
CA LYS A 252 -16.00 -22.74 3.53
C LYS A 252 -14.65 -22.54 2.86
N LYS A 253 -14.40 -21.37 2.27
CA LYS A 253 -13.21 -21.09 1.48
C LYS A 253 -12.39 -20.01 2.18
N PRO A 254 -11.16 -20.33 2.60
CA PRO A 254 -10.36 -19.35 3.29
C PRO A 254 -9.85 -18.27 2.33
N VAL A 255 -9.60 -17.08 2.89
CA VAL A 255 -8.89 -15.99 2.24
C VAL A 255 -7.40 -16.08 2.57
N GLN A 256 -6.54 -15.85 1.58
CA GLN A 256 -5.08 -15.81 1.72
C GLN A 256 -4.53 -14.43 1.34
N PHE A 257 -3.71 -13.89 2.22
CA PHE A 257 -2.91 -12.69 1.97
C PHE A 257 -1.43 -13.06 1.90
N VAL A 258 -0.75 -12.58 0.88
CA VAL A 258 0.69 -12.75 0.66
C VAL A 258 1.32 -11.36 0.57
N PHE A 259 2.36 -11.11 1.35
CA PHE A 259 3.07 -9.83 1.40
C PHE A 259 4.51 -10.02 0.95
N LEU A 260 4.90 -9.34 -0.12
CA LEU A 260 6.29 -9.33 -0.57
C LEU A 260 7.06 -8.23 0.15
N LYS A 261 8.22 -8.57 0.71
CA LYS A 261 9.12 -7.64 1.38
C LYS A 261 10.50 -7.73 0.75
N SER A 262 11.06 -6.58 0.37
CA SER A 262 12.44 -6.54 -0.10
C SER A 262 13.38 -6.61 1.09
N VAL A 263 14.46 -7.35 0.92
CA VAL A 263 15.55 -7.44 1.90
C VAL A 263 16.88 -7.19 1.21
N PHE A 264 17.83 -6.63 1.95
CA PHE A 264 19.21 -6.57 1.50
C PHE A 264 19.80 -7.98 1.41
N SER A 265 20.80 -8.14 0.56
CA SER A 265 21.50 -9.39 0.29
C SER A 265 22.22 -9.93 1.52
N ASP A 266 22.60 -9.05 2.46
CA ASP A 266 23.20 -9.42 3.73
C ASP A 266 22.20 -10.06 4.72
N GLY A 267 20.90 -9.92 4.49
CA GLY A 267 19.82 -10.50 5.30
C GLY A 267 19.67 -9.90 6.70
N VAL A 268 20.36 -8.80 7.01
CA VAL A 268 20.34 -8.17 8.34
C VAL A 268 19.95 -6.69 8.26
N THR A 269 20.31 -5.99 7.17
CA THR A 269 19.91 -4.60 7.00
C THR A 269 18.42 -4.53 6.65
N GLU A 270 17.70 -3.73 7.44
CA GLU A 270 16.27 -3.51 7.27
C GLU A 270 15.98 -2.60 6.08
N THR A 271 14.75 -2.63 5.59
CA THR A 271 14.30 -1.73 4.53
C THR A 271 13.09 -0.93 4.98
N ILE A 272 12.64 0.02 4.15
CA ILE A 272 11.38 0.71 4.39
C ILE A 272 10.18 -0.27 4.50
N ASP A 273 10.22 -1.44 3.87
CA ASP A 273 9.16 -2.47 4.02
C ASP A 273 9.05 -2.95 5.47
N ASP A 274 10.13 -2.93 6.26
CA ASP A 274 10.11 -3.31 7.68
C ASP A 274 9.47 -2.25 8.56
N ARG A 275 9.76 -0.98 8.27
CA ARG A 275 9.10 0.15 8.95
C ARG A 275 7.61 0.24 8.63
N ILE A 276 7.22 -0.03 7.37
CA ILE A 276 5.81 -0.08 6.97
C ILE A 276 5.06 -1.15 7.77
N ASP A 277 5.65 -2.33 8.00
CA ASP A 277 5.00 -3.41 8.76
C ASP A 277 4.71 -3.03 10.20
N ILE A 278 5.69 -2.42 10.87
CA ILE A 278 5.55 -1.96 12.26
C ILE A 278 4.42 -0.93 12.33
N VAL A 279 4.48 0.09 11.48
CA VAL A 279 3.54 1.22 11.50
C VAL A 279 2.12 0.79 11.12
N LEU A 280 1.97 -0.06 10.10
CA LEU A 280 0.65 -0.58 9.73
C LEU A 280 0.07 -1.48 10.81
N LYS A 281 0.88 -2.27 11.50
CA LYS A 281 0.43 -3.10 12.62
C LYS A 281 -0.06 -2.22 13.78
N GLU A 282 0.74 -1.26 14.21
CA GLU A 282 0.40 -0.35 15.31
C GLU A 282 -0.88 0.45 15.01
N ARG A 283 -0.97 1.04 13.81
CA ARG A 283 -2.14 1.83 13.40
C ARG A 283 -3.38 0.98 13.22
N THR A 284 -3.25 -0.22 12.66
CA THR A 284 -4.38 -1.16 12.53
C THR A 284 -4.85 -1.62 13.92
N GLU A 285 -3.95 -1.91 14.86
CA GLU A 285 -4.29 -2.27 16.23
C GLU A 285 -4.96 -1.10 16.99
N GLN A 286 -4.45 0.13 16.84
CA GLN A 286 -5.07 1.33 17.39
C GLN A 286 -6.48 1.54 16.82
N MET A 287 -6.64 1.43 15.51
CA MET A 287 -7.94 1.54 14.85
C MET A 287 -8.89 0.44 15.37
N HIS A 288 -8.45 -0.81 15.48
CA HIS A 288 -9.29 -1.88 16.01
C HIS A 288 -9.68 -1.66 17.48
N ARG A 289 -8.79 -1.10 18.31
CA ARG A 289 -9.13 -0.69 19.68
C ARG A 289 -10.24 0.35 19.67
N LEU A 290 -10.11 1.41 18.88
CA LEU A 290 -11.14 2.46 18.74
C LEU A 290 -12.45 1.95 18.13
N LEU A 291 -12.38 0.94 17.25
CA LEU A 291 -13.55 0.32 16.62
C LEU A 291 -14.31 -0.62 17.54
N ASN A 292 -13.61 -1.32 18.43
CA ASN A 292 -14.21 -2.21 19.41
C ASN A 292 -14.67 -1.49 20.69
N ASP A 293 -14.26 -0.23 20.88
CA ASP A 293 -14.75 0.58 21.98
C ASP A 293 -16.15 1.14 21.66
N GLU A 294 -17.11 0.84 22.51
CA GLU A 294 -18.48 1.33 22.35
C GLU A 294 -18.56 2.85 22.57
N PHE A 295 -17.64 3.48 23.33
CA PHE A 295 -17.79 4.87 23.76
C PHE A 295 -16.50 5.62 24.14
N ILE A 296 -15.47 5.62 23.29
CA ILE A 296 -14.39 6.61 23.42
C ILE A 296 -14.79 7.93 22.72
N LEU A 297 -15.29 8.88 23.50
CA LEU A 297 -15.22 10.31 23.18
C LEU A 297 -13.84 10.84 23.55
N HIS A 298 -12.80 10.43 22.82
CA HIS A 298 -11.62 11.27 22.72
C HIS A 298 -11.89 12.29 21.63
N PRO A 299 -11.81 13.61 21.91
CA PRO A 299 -11.65 14.56 20.83
C PRO A 299 -10.39 14.12 20.09
N LEU A 300 -10.55 13.58 18.87
CA LEU A 300 -9.50 13.79 17.89
C LEU A 300 -9.34 15.30 17.85
N GLU A 301 -8.15 15.79 18.20
CA GLU A 301 -7.75 17.14 17.80
C GLU A 301 -7.82 17.15 16.27
N LEU A 302 -9.01 17.44 15.75
CA LEU A 302 -9.21 17.87 14.40
C LEU A 302 -8.49 19.20 14.34
N ASP A 303 -7.27 19.18 13.82
CA ASP A 303 -6.54 20.38 13.46
C ASP A 303 -7.45 21.19 12.53
N THR A 304 -8.11 22.21 13.09
CA THR A 304 -9.19 22.97 12.43
C THR A 304 -8.66 23.98 11.42
N SER A 305 -7.44 23.76 10.92
CA SER A 305 -6.73 24.64 10.01
C SER A 305 -6.61 24.10 8.58
N SER A 306 -7.64 23.49 7.99
CA SER A 306 -7.68 23.29 6.52
C SER A 306 -9.06 22.91 5.95
N SER A 307 -10.01 23.84 5.95
CA SER A 307 -11.21 23.75 5.10
C SER A 307 -10.90 24.14 3.64
N ALA A 308 -10.08 23.34 2.96
CA ALA A 308 -9.93 23.36 1.51
C ALA A 308 -9.44 21.98 1.03
N LYS A 309 -10.35 21.14 0.53
CA LYS A 309 -10.05 19.82 -0.07
C LYS A 309 -8.94 19.04 0.66
N ALA A 310 -9.23 18.56 1.88
CA ALA A 310 -8.31 17.72 2.64
C ALA A 310 -7.99 16.44 1.85
N GLN A 311 -6.86 16.45 1.16
CA GLN A 311 -6.25 15.28 0.56
C GLN A 311 -5.43 14.59 1.67
N TYR A 312 -6.08 13.66 2.37
CA TYR A 312 -5.53 12.60 3.24
C TYR A 312 -4.10 12.75 3.85
N GLY A 313 -4.01 12.74 5.19
CA GLY A 313 -2.90 12.07 5.90
C GLY A 313 -1.66 12.87 6.32
N ASP A 314 -1.77 14.18 6.57
CA ASP A 314 -0.59 14.98 6.96
C ASP A 314 0.04 14.55 8.30
N GLY A 315 -0.76 14.23 9.33
CA GLY A 315 -0.25 13.73 10.62
C GLY A 315 0.42 12.35 10.51
N GLU A 316 -0.21 11.41 9.80
CA GLU A 316 0.33 10.07 9.56
C GLU A 316 1.68 10.09 8.83
N THR A 317 1.88 11.09 7.96
CA THR A 317 3.08 11.27 7.17
C THR A 317 4.25 11.77 8.02
N VAL A 318 3.98 12.62 9.02
CA VAL A 318 5.03 13.19 9.89
C VAL A 318 5.64 12.11 10.77
N GLU A 319 4.82 11.34 11.49
CA GLU A 319 5.29 10.24 12.34
C GLU A 319 6.09 9.22 11.53
N PHE A 320 5.56 8.81 10.38
CA PHE A 320 6.21 7.80 9.55
C PHE A 320 7.53 8.30 8.94
N TYR A 321 7.65 9.62 8.71
CA TYR A 321 8.91 10.20 8.29
C TYR A 321 9.98 10.09 9.37
N ASP A 322 9.63 10.31 10.64
CA ASP A 322 10.59 10.19 11.74
C ASP A 322 11.05 8.73 11.91
N ASP A 323 10.16 7.75 11.72
CA ASP A 323 10.52 6.32 11.68
C ASP A 323 11.47 5.98 10.53
N ALA A 324 11.21 6.54 9.34
CA ALA A 324 12.11 6.38 8.19
C ALA A 324 13.48 7.03 8.44
N MET A 325 13.53 8.17 9.13
CA MET A 325 14.79 8.81 9.51
C MET A 325 15.54 8.03 10.61
N ALA A 326 14.82 7.37 11.52
CA ALA A 326 15.41 6.47 12.51
C ALA A 326 16.08 5.27 11.83
N LEU A 327 15.41 4.63 10.86
CA LEU A 327 15.99 3.58 10.01
C LEU A 327 17.29 4.04 9.34
N ILE A 328 17.26 5.20 8.66
CA ILE A 328 18.45 5.73 7.98
C ILE A 328 19.58 6.00 8.98
N ARG A 329 19.27 6.50 10.18
CA ARG A 329 20.27 6.72 11.24
C ARG A 329 20.92 5.41 11.68
N GLU A 330 20.17 4.31 11.78
CA GLU A 330 20.69 2.98 12.11
C GLU A 330 21.60 2.43 10.99
N HIS A 331 21.21 2.60 9.72
CA HIS A 331 22.06 2.22 8.59
C HIS A 331 23.42 2.94 8.63
N ARG A 332 23.43 4.23 8.98
CA ARG A 332 24.67 5.02 9.13
C ARG A 332 25.53 4.54 10.30
N SER A 333 24.94 4.24 11.46
CA SER A 333 25.71 3.79 12.63
C SER A 333 26.38 2.42 12.40
N GLN A 334 25.80 1.61 11.51
CA GLN A 334 26.35 0.33 11.06
C GLN A 334 27.39 0.45 9.92
N GLY A 335 27.68 1.67 9.44
CA GLY A 335 28.63 1.91 8.35
C GLY A 335 28.15 1.44 6.97
N LYS A 336 26.83 1.31 6.77
CA LYS A 336 26.23 0.81 5.52
C LYS A 336 26.00 1.90 4.47
N ILE A 337 26.03 3.17 4.88
CA ILE A 337 25.84 4.36 4.02
C ILE A 337 26.76 5.50 4.36
#